data_AF-A0A9D7JUJ6-F1
#
_entry.id   AF-A0A9D7JUJ6-F1
#
_cell.length_a   1.000
_cell.length_b   1.000
_cell.length_c   1.000
_cell.angle_alpha   90.00
_cell.angle_beta   90.00
_cell.angle_gamma   90.00
#
_symmetry.space_group_name_H-M   'P 1'
#
loop_
_entity.id
_entity.type
_entity.pdbx_description
1 polymer ?
#
loop_
_entity_poly.entity_id
_entity_poly.type
_entity_poly.pdbx_seq_one_letter_code
_entity_poly.pdbx_strand_id
1 'polypeptide(L)'
;SGKEYTTSSNVPAAMDATNPAVSKVPVAFDEAGSTEKKLEQIITQKWISLYPNSWEAWAERRRTGYPTLYPRLNTDDPAIPVTAIPRRVTYTVSEYTTNTAAVNAAVNTLLGGPDKGTTKLWWDKK
;
A
#
# COMPACT_ATOMS: atom_id res chain seq x y z
N SER A 1 18.12 19.64 16.68
CA SER A 1 18.04 18.80 15.46
C SER A 1 17.23 17.50 15.66
N GLY A 2 16.05 17.54 16.30
CA GLY A 2 15.17 16.37 16.43
C GLY A 2 13.79 16.75 16.95
N LYS A 3 13.75 17.63 17.97
CA LYS A 3 12.50 18.28 18.44
C LYS A 3 11.78 19.06 17.34
N GLU A 4 12.51 19.71 16.43
CA GLU A 4 11.92 20.48 15.32
C GLU A 4 11.21 19.59 14.29
N TYR A 5 11.67 18.35 14.08
CA TYR A 5 11.06 17.43 13.13
C TYR A 5 9.70 16.93 13.63
N THR A 6 9.64 16.51 14.90
CA THR A 6 8.42 15.93 15.50
C THR A 6 7.32 16.95 15.77
N THR A 7 7.64 18.25 15.75
CA THR A 7 6.67 19.34 15.94
C THR A 7 6.34 20.09 14.65
N SER A 8 6.85 19.62 13.51
CA SER A 8 6.61 20.28 12.22
C SER A 8 5.15 20.16 11.80
N SER A 9 4.49 21.30 11.60
CA SER A 9 3.14 21.42 11.04
C SER A 9 3.13 21.48 9.51
N ASN A 10 4.29 21.36 8.86
CA ASN A 10 4.37 21.34 7.40
C ASN A 10 3.68 20.10 6.85
N VAL A 11 2.95 20.29 5.75
CA VAL A 11 2.30 19.22 5.00
C VAL A 11 3.11 18.90 3.74
N PRO A 12 2.94 17.70 3.15
CA PRO A 12 3.58 17.35 1.89
C PRO A 12 3.33 18.41 0.81
N ALA A 13 4.38 18.78 0.09
CA ALA A 13 4.27 19.67 -1.06
C ALA A 13 3.66 18.93 -2.27
N ALA A 14 3.07 19.70 -3.17
CA ALA A 14 2.70 19.20 -4.50
C ALA A 14 3.96 18.72 -5.25
N MET A 15 3.81 17.69 -6.07
CA MET A 15 4.92 17.23 -6.92
C MET A 15 5.23 18.27 -8.01
N ASP A 16 4.20 18.87 -8.59
CA ASP A 16 4.27 19.97 -9.56
C ASP A 16 2.94 20.75 -9.61
N ALA A 17 2.81 21.71 -10.54
CA ALA A 17 1.61 22.54 -10.70
C ALA A 17 0.34 21.77 -11.08
N THR A 18 0.48 20.58 -11.68
CA THR A 18 -0.62 19.72 -12.15
C THR A 18 -0.90 18.54 -11.21
N ASN A 19 0.03 18.21 -10.31
CA ASN A 19 -0.02 17.10 -9.39
C ASN A 19 -0.01 17.59 -7.93
N PRO A 20 -1.18 17.92 -7.34
CA PRO A 20 -1.28 18.42 -5.98
C PRO A 20 -0.91 17.36 -4.93
N ALA A 21 -0.55 17.81 -3.72
CA ALA A 21 -0.21 16.93 -2.62
C ALA A 21 -1.31 15.89 -2.32
N VAL A 22 -0.93 14.61 -2.25
CA VAL A 22 -1.84 13.48 -2.03
C VAL A 22 -2.21 13.23 -0.57
N SER A 23 -1.52 13.89 0.36
CA SER A 23 -1.79 13.83 1.79
C SER A 23 -1.71 15.22 2.39
N LYS A 24 -2.54 15.46 3.41
CA LYS A 24 -2.61 16.72 4.16
C LYS A 24 -2.16 16.55 5.61
N VAL A 25 -1.59 15.40 5.97
CA VAL A 25 -1.16 15.17 7.34
C VAL A 25 0.25 15.73 7.59
N PRO A 26 0.45 16.50 8.66
CA PRO A 26 1.78 16.95 9.06
C PRO A 26 2.52 15.86 9.87
N VAL A 27 3.81 16.08 10.12
CA VAL A 27 4.60 15.23 11.04
C VAL A 27 4.12 15.38 12.48
N ALA A 28 3.75 16.60 12.90
CA ALA A 28 3.23 16.87 14.23
C ALA A 28 1.92 16.11 14.48
N PHE A 29 1.94 15.21 15.45
CA PHE A 29 0.78 14.38 15.80
C PHE A 29 -0.39 15.24 16.33
N ASP A 30 -1.58 15.02 15.78
CA ASP A 30 -2.80 15.73 16.17
C ASP A 30 -3.63 14.89 17.18
N GLU A 31 -3.44 15.15 18.47
CA GLU A 31 -4.17 14.45 19.54
C GLU A 31 -5.69 14.71 19.52
N ALA A 32 -6.14 15.84 18.97
CA ALA A 32 -7.56 16.15 18.83
C ALA A 32 -8.16 15.62 17.51
N GLY A 33 -7.32 15.12 16.60
CA GLY A 33 -7.72 14.60 15.30
C GLY A 33 -8.60 13.35 15.36
N SER A 34 -9.30 13.07 14.26
CA SER A 34 -10.06 11.84 14.09
C SER A 34 -9.14 10.61 14.12
N THR A 35 -9.69 9.44 14.45
CA THR A 35 -8.96 8.17 14.42
C THR A 35 -8.27 7.92 13.07
N GLU A 36 -8.94 8.24 11.97
CA GLU A 36 -8.38 8.04 10.62
C GLU A 36 -7.20 8.99 10.35
N LYS A 37 -7.29 10.26 10.76
CA LYS A 37 -6.19 11.23 10.62
C LYS A 37 -4.97 10.81 11.44
N LYS A 38 -5.20 10.36 12.68
CA LYS A 38 -4.14 9.82 13.55
C LYS A 38 -3.50 8.58 12.93
N LEU A 39 -4.30 7.68 12.38
CA LEU A 39 -3.81 6.48 11.70
C LEU A 39 -2.96 6.84 10.48
N GLU A 40 -3.41 7.78 9.64
CA GLU A 40 -2.64 8.27 8.49
C GLU A 40 -1.29 8.84 8.93
N GLN A 41 -1.25 9.66 9.98
CA GLN A 41 0.00 10.22 10.52
C GLN A 41 0.97 9.13 10.96
N ILE A 42 0.50 8.20 11.78
CA ILE A 42 1.32 7.11 12.34
C ILE A 42 1.85 6.22 11.21
N ILE A 43 0.98 5.76 10.31
CA ILE A 43 1.37 4.83 9.25
C ILE A 43 2.26 5.51 8.22
N THR A 44 2.03 6.79 7.89
CA THR A 44 2.90 7.53 6.95
C THR A 44 4.33 7.63 7.50
N GLN A 45 4.50 8.01 8.77
CA GLN A 45 5.84 8.07 9.39
C GLN A 45 6.47 6.68 9.53
N LYS A 46 5.68 5.65 9.88
CA LYS A 46 6.15 4.25 9.88
C LYS A 46 6.65 3.85 8.49
N TRP A 47 5.87 4.13 7.43
CA TRP A 47 6.20 3.78 6.05
C TRP A 47 7.52 4.42 5.59
N ILE A 48 7.75 5.71 5.92
CA ILE A 48 9.03 6.39 5.65
C ILE A 48 10.18 5.69 6.39
N SER A 49 9.96 5.34 7.65
CA SER A 49 10.96 4.69 8.52
C SER A 49 11.27 3.25 8.11
N LEU A 50 10.40 2.62 7.33
CA LEU A 50 10.60 1.24 6.86
C LEU A 50 11.64 1.14 5.75
N TYR A 51 12.09 2.24 5.12
CA TYR A 51 13.14 2.16 4.11
C TYR A 51 14.45 1.58 4.71
N PRO A 52 15.09 0.57 4.09
CA PRO A 52 14.83 0.00 2.75
C PRO A 52 13.96 -1.29 2.70
N ASN A 53 13.24 -1.65 3.75
CA ASN A 53 12.32 -2.79 3.80
C ASN A 53 11.01 -2.54 3.03
N SER A 54 11.07 -2.67 1.70
CA SER A 54 9.93 -2.42 0.81
C SER A 54 8.77 -3.41 0.94
N TRP A 55 9.04 -4.66 1.38
CA TRP A 55 8.00 -5.68 1.54
C TRP A 55 7.04 -5.34 2.68
N GLU A 56 7.59 -4.91 3.81
CA GLU A 56 6.80 -4.46 4.95
C GLU A 56 6.05 -3.17 4.61
N ALA A 57 6.69 -2.25 3.90
CA ALA A 57 6.06 -1.01 3.44
C ALA A 57 4.87 -1.28 2.51
N TRP A 58 4.99 -2.26 1.60
CA TRP A 58 3.89 -2.69 0.73
C TRP A 58 2.77 -3.43 1.49
N ALA A 59 3.12 -4.22 2.51
CA ALA A 59 2.14 -4.86 3.37
C ALA A 59 1.32 -3.84 4.17
N GLU A 60 1.99 -2.86 4.79
CA GLU A 60 1.33 -1.78 5.52
C GLU A 60 0.39 -0.96 4.64
N ARG A 61 0.83 -0.63 3.41
CA ARG A 61 0.02 0.13 2.46
C ARG A 61 -1.24 -0.61 2.03
N ARG A 62 -1.16 -1.93 1.83
CA ARG A 62 -2.32 -2.78 1.51
C ARG A 62 -3.28 -2.89 2.70
N ARG A 63 -2.73 -3.16 3.89
CA ARG A 63 -3.52 -3.34 5.13
C ARG A 63 -4.27 -2.09 5.55
N THR A 64 -3.65 -0.92 5.43
CA THR A 64 -4.17 0.34 6.01
C THR A 64 -4.74 1.32 4.99
N GLY A 65 -4.28 1.24 3.74
CA GLY A 65 -4.56 2.27 2.75
C GLY A 65 -3.56 3.45 2.75
N TYR A 66 -2.65 3.51 3.73
CA TYR A 66 -1.72 4.62 3.93
C TYR A 66 -0.25 4.23 3.72
N PRO A 67 0.62 5.16 3.30
CA PRO A 67 0.30 6.54 2.92
C PRO A 67 -0.49 6.60 1.60
N THR A 68 -1.25 7.68 1.38
CA THR A 68 -1.84 7.94 0.07
C THR A 68 -0.71 8.18 -0.93
N LEU A 69 -0.72 7.46 -2.05
CA LEU A 69 0.30 7.55 -3.09
C LEU A 69 -0.27 8.24 -4.32
N TYR A 70 0.60 8.89 -5.10
CA TYR A 70 0.22 9.38 -6.41
C TYR A 70 -0.24 8.22 -7.31
N PRO A 71 -1.24 8.45 -8.18
CA PRO A 71 -1.61 7.49 -9.22
C PRO A 71 -0.40 7.17 -10.09
N ARG A 72 -0.30 5.93 -10.57
CA ARG A 72 0.72 5.59 -11.57
C ARG A 72 0.34 6.21 -12.92
N LEU A 73 1.34 6.53 -13.73
CA LEU A 73 1.10 6.99 -15.10
C LEU A 73 0.79 5.82 -16.05
N ASN A 74 1.36 4.66 -15.79
CA ASN A 74 1.20 3.45 -16.58
C ASN A 74 1.19 2.20 -15.70
N THR A 75 0.77 1.09 -16.30
CA THR A 75 0.78 -0.25 -15.73
C THR A 75 1.09 -1.22 -16.85
N ASP A 76 2.05 -2.12 -16.64
CA ASP A 76 2.37 -3.17 -17.60
C ASP A 76 1.40 -4.35 -17.48
N ASP A 77 0.66 -4.44 -16.37
CA ASP A 77 -0.40 -5.41 -16.16
C ASP A 77 -1.76 -4.75 -16.49
N PRO A 78 -2.43 -5.14 -17.60
CA PRO A 78 -3.72 -4.58 -17.99
C PRO A 78 -4.85 -4.95 -17.03
N ALA A 79 -4.68 -5.97 -16.18
CA ALA A 79 -5.67 -6.35 -15.18
C ALA A 79 -5.64 -5.42 -13.94
N ILE A 80 -4.54 -4.67 -13.73
CA ILE A 80 -4.39 -3.77 -12.59
C ILE A 80 -4.49 -2.33 -13.09
N PRO A 81 -5.58 -1.59 -12.81
CA PRO A 81 -5.69 -0.21 -13.27
C PRO A 81 -4.61 0.66 -12.62
N VAL A 82 -4.22 1.74 -13.31
CA VAL A 82 -3.19 2.70 -12.85
C VAL A 82 -3.51 3.34 -11.49
N THR A 83 -4.79 3.36 -11.12
CA THR A 83 -5.30 3.85 -9.84
C THR A 83 -5.27 2.80 -8.71
N ALA A 84 -5.03 1.53 -9.01
CA ALA A 84 -4.99 0.44 -8.03
C ALA A 84 -3.56 -0.07 -7.84
N ILE A 85 -3.23 -0.50 -6.63
CA ILE A 85 -1.96 -1.18 -6.34
C ILE A 85 -2.12 -2.70 -6.49
N PRO A 86 -1.07 -3.43 -6.94
CA PRO A 86 -1.06 -4.88 -6.85
C PRO A 86 -1.35 -5.33 -5.42
N ARG A 87 -2.22 -6.33 -5.28
CA ARG A 87 -2.71 -6.87 -4.00
C ARG A 87 -1.92 -8.10 -3.57
N ARG A 88 -1.30 -8.80 -4.52
CA ARG A 88 -0.43 -9.96 -4.28
C ARG A 88 0.45 -10.26 -5.50
N VAL A 89 1.43 -11.13 -5.30
CA VAL A 89 2.18 -11.78 -6.39
C VAL A 89 1.46 -13.09 -6.72
N THR A 90 1.32 -13.41 -8.01
CA THR A 90 0.70 -14.67 -8.48
C THR A 90 1.62 -15.87 -8.24
N TYR A 91 1.08 -17.08 -8.33
CA TYR A 91 1.95 -18.26 -8.33
C TYR A 91 2.85 -18.26 -9.57
N THR A 92 4.01 -18.89 -9.45
CA THR A 92 4.94 -19.01 -10.57
C THR A 92 4.36 -19.97 -11.61
N VAL A 93 4.68 -19.73 -12.89
CA VAL A 93 4.18 -20.55 -14.01
C VAL A 93 4.57 -22.03 -13.85
N SER A 94 5.72 -22.32 -13.24
CA SER A 94 6.17 -23.69 -12.99
C SER A 94 5.20 -24.48 -12.12
N GLU A 95 4.62 -23.87 -11.08
CA GLU A 95 3.70 -24.56 -10.16
C GLU A 95 2.45 -25.07 -10.88
N TYR A 96 2.00 -24.39 -11.94
CA TYR A 96 0.89 -24.83 -12.77
C TYR A 96 1.19 -26.10 -13.57
N THR A 97 2.47 -26.40 -13.81
CA THR A 97 2.91 -27.58 -14.56
C THR A 97 3.39 -28.73 -13.67
N THR A 98 4.04 -28.41 -12.55
CA THR A 98 4.66 -29.41 -11.65
C THR A 98 3.80 -29.74 -10.43
N ASN A 99 2.86 -28.88 -10.07
CA ASN A 99 2.11 -28.96 -8.82
C ASN A 99 0.64 -28.50 -8.97
N THR A 100 0.05 -28.79 -10.13
CA THR A 100 -1.27 -28.27 -10.54
C THR A 100 -2.36 -28.55 -9.49
N ALA A 101 -2.34 -29.72 -8.85
CA ALA A 101 -3.32 -30.09 -7.84
C ALA A 101 -3.28 -29.15 -6.62
N ALA A 102 -2.09 -28.80 -6.13
CA ALA A 102 -1.95 -27.92 -4.98
C ALA A 102 -2.30 -26.47 -5.34
N VAL A 103 -1.92 -26.00 -6.54
CA VAL A 103 -2.32 -24.67 -7.02
C VAL A 103 -3.83 -24.56 -7.11
N ASN A 104 -4.50 -25.54 -7.72
CA ASN A 104 -5.96 -25.55 -7.81
C ASN A 104 -6.62 -25.58 -6.43
N ALA A 105 -6.10 -26.37 -5.48
CA ALA A 105 -6.60 -26.36 -4.11
C ALA A 105 -6.43 -24.99 -3.45
N ALA A 106 -5.25 -24.36 -3.56
CA ALA A 106 -4.97 -23.07 -2.96
C ALA A 106 -5.80 -21.94 -3.55
N VAL A 107 -5.98 -21.91 -4.88
CA VAL A 107 -6.85 -20.94 -5.56
C VAL A 107 -8.29 -21.07 -5.07
N ASN A 108 -8.80 -22.29 -4.97
CA ASN A 108 -10.19 -22.53 -4.60
C ASN A 108 -10.48 -22.35 -3.10
N THR A 109 -9.51 -22.57 -2.22
CA THR A 109 -9.73 -22.62 -0.76
C THR A 109 -9.08 -21.50 0.03
N LEU A 110 -7.97 -20.92 -0.45
CA LEU A 110 -7.15 -19.96 0.31
C LEU A 110 -7.18 -18.54 -0.26
N LEU A 111 -7.23 -18.39 -1.59
CA LEU A 111 -7.21 -17.07 -2.22
C LEU A 111 -8.57 -16.36 -2.18
N GLY A 112 -9.67 -17.10 -2.10
CA GLY A 112 -11.02 -16.54 -2.16
C GLY A 112 -11.33 -15.85 -3.50
N GLY A 113 -10.61 -16.21 -4.56
CA GLY A 113 -10.69 -15.60 -5.89
C GLY A 113 -9.63 -16.16 -6.86
N PRO A 114 -9.63 -15.74 -8.13
CA PRO A 114 -8.68 -16.24 -9.13
C PRO A 114 -7.23 -15.86 -8.78
N ASP A 115 -6.24 -16.60 -9.31
CA ASP A 115 -4.82 -16.24 -9.19
C ASP A 115 -4.50 -15.02 -10.06
N LYS A 116 -4.84 -13.82 -9.56
CA LYS A 116 -4.55 -12.53 -10.21
C LYS A 116 -3.90 -11.58 -9.22
N GLY A 117 -3.14 -10.62 -9.73
CA GLY A 117 -2.53 -9.56 -8.93
C GLY A 117 -3.55 -8.64 -8.25
N THR A 118 -4.81 -8.64 -8.70
CA THR A 118 -5.93 -7.90 -8.12
C THR A 118 -6.64 -8.62 -6.97
N THR A 119 -6.41 -9.91 -6.78
CA THR A 119 -7.07 -10.71 -5.73
C THR A 119 -6.50 -10.34 -4.35
N LYS A 120 -7.35 -9.88 -3.44
CA LYS A 120 -6.94 -9.47 -2.08
C LYS A 120 -6.51 -10.69 -1.27
N LEU A 121 -5.49 -10.52 -0.43
CA LEU A 121 -5.14 -11.51 0.58
C LEU A 121 -6.13 -11.46 1.75
N TRP A 122 -6.20 -12.54 2.54
CA TRP A 122 -7.15 -12.65 3.66
C TRP A 122 -7.05 -11.52 4.70
N TRP A 123 -5.83 -10.99 4.91
CA TRP A 123 -5.52 -9.89 5.83
C TRP A 123 -5.63 -8.50 5.18
N ASP A 124 -5.79 -8.44 3.86
CA ASP A 124 -5.76 -7.22 3.07
C ASP A 124 -7.15 -6.57 3.03
N LYS A 125 -7.45 -5.74 4.05
CA LYS A 125 -8.82 -5.29 4.37
C LYS A 125 -9.30 -4.00 3.70
N LYS A 126 -8.42 -3.14 3.17
CA LYS A 126 -8.81 -1.86 2.55
C LYS A 126 -8.94 -1.92 1.03
#